data_AF-A0A0U1YPC9-F1
#
_entry.id   AF-A0A0U1YPC9-F1
#
_cell.length_a   1.000
_cell.length_b   1.000
_cell.length_c   1.000
_cell.angle_alpha   90.00
_cell.angle_beta   90.00
_cell.angle_gamma   90.00
#
_symmetry.space_group_name_H-M   'P 1'
#
loop_
_entity.id
_entity.type
_entity.pdbx_description
1 polymer ?
#
loop_
_entity_poly.entity_id
_entity_poly.type
_entity_poly.pdbx_seq_one_letter_code
_entity_poly.pdbx_strand_id
1 'polypeptide(L)'
;MSLKFGQLQKVGYGLMGFTWIPSRKFNQSQFNAVLKKVIDQSGASASKRLFLNAGEFYGIPERHENLQLLGGFFEANPEYADKVYVSVKGGANAHWAPDSSEKNLAAAISATNKYLKPLSDARTQSSKNLDMFTLCRIGKEPIEDCMEFFNKQTFDTICLSELSAETLKRALTKGKVGAIEVEFSLFHREPLENGLFDVCVKNDIPVICYSPLGKGLLAGQKASDLAKDDMRRNFDKFKDESVIANNQKLVDQVHELAKDLKLTPAQVALSWIVSLSGKTRNGITYPHLLPIPGSTNADRQIENLHTVELNDESLTKIDKILSNFKTAGYRYSKELDKATYR
;
A
#
# COMPACT_ATOMS: atom_id res chain seq x y z
N MET A 1 16.48 -10.80 3.37
CA MET A 1 16.88 -10.00 4.56
C MET A 1 15.62 -9.31 5.10
N SER A 2 15.43 -9.01 6.40
CA SER A 2 14.22 -8.25 6.81
C SER A 2 14.27 -6.84 6.25
N LEU A 3 13.10 -6.29 5.91
CA LEU A 3 12.95 -4.87 5.63
C LEU A 3 13.48 -4.05 6.81
N LYS A 4 14.57 -3.33 6.62
CA LYS A 4 15.08 -2.39 7.63
C LYS A 4 14.21 -1.14 7.61
N PHE A 5 13.11 -1.16 8.35
CA PHE A 5 12.11 -0.09 8.36
C PHE A 5 12.71 1.31 8.60
N GLY A 6 13.75 1.39 9.45
CA GLY A 6 14.50 2.63 9.68
C GLY A 6 15.20 3.22 8.46
N GLN A 7 15.39 2.45 7.38
CA GLN A 7 15.96 2.88 6.10
C GLN A 7 14.91 3.35 5.09
N LEU A 8 13.63 3.41 5.46
CA LEU A 8 12.57 3.93 4.60
C LEU A 8 12.08 5.30 5.06
N GLN A 9 11.58 6.09 4.12
CA GLN A 9 10.74 7.25 4.43
C GLN A 9 9.50 6.81 5.22
N LYS A 10 8.97 7.71 6.07
CA LYS A 10 7.82 7.42 6.97
C LYS A 10 6.53 7.12 6.21
N VAL A 11 6.43 7.59 4.96
CA VAL A 11 5.30 7.39 4.05
C VAL A 11 5.85 6.90 2.72
N GLY A 12 5.23 5.87 2.15
CA GLY A 12 5.55 5.38 0.80
C GLY A 12 4.60 5.94 -0.26
N TYR A 13 4.72 5.42 -1.48
CA TYR A 13 3.97 5.89 -2.64
C TYR A 13 3.36 4.72 -3.41
N GLY A 14 2.03 4.64 -3.41
CA GLY A 14 1.27 3.70 -4.22
C GLY A 14 1.13 4.17 -5.67
N LEU A 15 1.58 3.34 -6.62
CA LEU A 15 1.63 3.68 -8.05
C LEU A 15 0.44 3.17 -8.87
N MET A 16 -0.50 2.45 -8.24
CA MET A 16 -1.67 1.87 -8.93
C MET A 16 -2.47 2.91 -9.74
N GLY A 17 -2.62 4.13 -9.22
CA GLY A 17 -3.45 5.17 -9.83
C GLY A 17 -3.02 5.62 -11.24
N PHE A 18 -1.78 5.32 -11.66
CA PHE A 18 -1.27 5.69 -12.98
C PHE A 18 -1.84 4.84 -14.13
N THR A 19 -2.35 3.64 -13.85
CA THR A 19 -2.72 2.68 -14.91
C THR A 19 -4.02 1.93 -14.63
N TRP A 20 -4.61 2.13 -13.44
CA TRP A 20 -5.77 1.35 -12.98
C TRP A 20 -7.13 1.95 -13.38
N ILE A 21 -7.16 3.18 -13.87
CA ILE A 21 -8.36 3.83 -14.41
C ILE A 21 -8.19 3.88 -15.93
N PRO A 22 -8.93 3.08 -16.72
CA PRO A 22 -8.66 2.90 -18.15
C PRO A 22 -8.64 4.20 -18.95
N SER A 23 -9.53 5.13 -18.63
CA SER A 23 -9.66 6.45 -19.25
C SER A 23 -8.57 7.44 -18.86
N ARG A 24 -7.80 7.17 -17.79
CA ARG A 24 -6.69 8.03 -17.33
C ARG A 24 -5.37 7.41 -17.78
N LYS A 25 -4.92 7.80 -18.97
CA LYS A 25 -3.62 7.36 -19.52
C LYS A 25 -2.53 8.37 -19.20
N PHE A 26 -1.37 7.84 -18.81
CA PHE A 26 -0.14 8.60 -18.58
C PHE A 26 0.91 8.10 -19.54
N ASN A 27 1.53 9.01 -20.28
CA ASN A 27 2.72 8.68 -21.06
C ASN A 27 3.97 8.66 -20.16
N GLN A 28 5.09 8.15 -20.70
CA GLN A 28 6.34 8.03 -19.97
C GLN A 28 6.85 9.38 -19.40
N SER A 29 6.73 10.47 -20.17
CA SER A 29 7.18 11.79 -19.73
C SER A 29 6.36 12.32 -18.55
N GLN A 30 5.04 12.14 -18.57
CA GLN A 30 4.15 12.53 -17.47
C GLN A 30 4.43 11.70 -16.21
N PHE A 31 4.60 10.38 -16.35
CA PHE A 31 4.97 9.51 -15.23
C PHE A 31 6.31 9.92 -14.63
N ASN A 32 7.33 10.14 -15.48
CA ASN A 32 8.66 10.56 -15.05
C ASN A 32 8.63 11.89 -14.31
N ALA A 33 7.89 12.88 -14.83
CA ALA A 33 7.78 14.20 -14.21
C ALA A 33 7.19 14.12 -12.79
N VAL A 34 6.14 13.32 -12.59
CA VAL A 34 5.54 13.13 -11.26
C VAL A 34 6.50 12.40 -10.34
N LEU A 35 7.05 11.25 -10.76
CA LEU A 35 7.87 10.41 -9.90
C LEU A 35 9.17 11.11 -9.50
N LYS A 36 9.81 11.84 -10.43
CA LYS A 36 10.97 12.69 -10.15
C LYS A 36 10.66 13.70 -9.05
N LYS A 37 9.60 14.50 -9.25
CA LYS A 37 9.20 15.55 -8.30
C LYS A 37 8.93 14.97 -6.91
N VAL A 38 8.22 13.83 -6.84
CA VAL A 38 7.91 13.17 -5.56
C VAL A 38 9.16 12.62 -4.88
N ILE A 39 10.07 11.94 -5.61
CA ILE A 39 11.29 11.41 -5.01
C ILE A 39 12.18 12.54 -4.51
N ASP A 40 12.36 13.60 -5.29
CA ASP A 40 13.19 14.74 -4.90
C ASP A 40 12.66 15.43 -3.63
N GLN A 41 11.34 15.65 -3.55
CA GLN A 41 10.69 16.30 -2.41
C GLN A 41 10.53 15.37 -1.19
N SER A 42 10.66 14.05 -1.37
CA SER A 42 10.62 13.10 -0.25
C SER A 42 11.87 13.11 0.62
N GLY A 43 12.96 13.76 0.16
CA GLY A 43 14.26 13.68 0.81
C GLY A 43 14.91 12.29 0.72
N ALA A 44 14.49 11.47 -0.25
CA ALA A 44 14.99 10.11 -0.37
C ALA A 44 16.45 10.04 -0.84
N SER A 45 17.17 9.09 -0.26
CA SER A 45 18.58 8.83 -0.51
C SER A 45 18.88 7.34 -0.37
N ALA A 46 20.10 6.92 -0.67
CA ALA A 46 20.52 5.53 -0.53
C ALA A 46 20.39 4.97 0.90
N SER A 47 20.55 5.82 1.92
CA SER A 47 20.40 5.44 3.33
C SER A 47 18.97 5.57 3.86
N LYS A 48 18.11 6.33 3.16
CA LYS A 48 16.71 6.60 3.53
C LYS A 48 15.82 6.63 2.28
N ARG A 49 15.42 5.45 1.81
CA ARG A 49 14.77 5.25 0.51
C ARG A 49 13.27 5.53 0.55
N LEU A 50 12.70 6.04 -0.54
CA LEU A 50 11.25 6.12 -0.71
C LEU A 50 10.70 4.74 -1.10
N PHE A 51 9.69 4.26 -0.37
CA PHE A 51 9.03 3.01 -0.71
C PHE A 51 8.03 3.22 -1.85
N LEU A 52 8.26 2.56 -2.99
CA LEU A 52 7.37 2.55 -4.15
C LEU A 52 6.61 1.23 -4.20
N ASN A 53 5.28 1.29 -4.24
CA ASN A 53 4.40 0.13 -4.34
C ASN A 53 3.78 0.06 -5.74
N ALA A 54 4.23 -0.92 -6.52
CA ALA A 54 3.81 -1.19 -7.89
C ALA A 54 3.08 -2.54 -7.98
N GLY A 55 2.55 -2.87 -9.15
CA GLY A 55 1.89 -4.15 -9.39
C GLY A 55 2.16 -4.67 -10.79
N GLU A 56 2.44 -5.96 -10.87
CA GLU A 56 2.65 -6.68 -12.13
C GLU A 56 1.39 -6.71 -12.99
N PHE A 57 0.23 -6.73 -12.35
CA PHE A 57 -1.08 -6.70 -12.99
C PHE A 57 -1.73 -5.31 -12.96
N TYR A 58 -1.00 -4.27 -12.55
CA TYR A 58 -1.49 -2.89 -12.51
C TYR A 58 -1.55 -2.31 -13.92
N GLY A 59 -2.62 -2.59 -14.64
CA GLY A 59 -2.92 -1.92 -15.88
C GLY A 59 -4.16 -2.44 -16.56
N ILE A 60 -4.94 -1.51 -17.10
CA ILE A 60 -6.15 -1.81 -17.84
C ILE A 60 -6.16 -0.96 -19.12
N PRO A 61 -6.24 -1.57 -20.32
CA PRO A 61 -6.29 -3.02 -20.58
C PRO A 61 -4.92 -3.71 -20.50
N GLU A 62 -3.82 -2.96 -20.54
CA GLU A 62 -2.47 -3.50 -20.63
C GLU A 62 -1.92 -3.92 -19.27
N ARG A 63 -1.95 -5.23 -18.98
CA ARG A 63 -1.64 -5.82 -17.69
C ARG A 63 -0.38 -5.25 -17.00
N HIS A 64 0.71 -5.08 -17.75
CA HIS A 64 2.01 -4.69 -17.22
C HIS A 64 2.32 -3.19 -17.36
N GLU A 65 1.35 -2.34 -17.73
CA GLU A 65 1.56 -0.92 -18.01
C GLU A 65 2.27 -0.20 -16.84
N ASN A 66 1.94 -0.54 -15.58
CA ASN A 66 2.60 0.03 -14.42
C ASN A 66 4.09 -0.32 -14.32
N LEU A 67 4.46 -1.57 -14.63
CA LEU A 67 5.86 -2.00 -14.65
C LEU A 67 6.61 -1.40 -15.83
N GLN A 68 5.96 -1.25 -16.99
CA GLN A 68 6.56 -0.62 -18.17
C GLN A 68 6.90 0.85 -17.88
N LEU A 69 5.96 1.61 -17.30
CA LEU A 69 6.20 2.99 -16.88
C LEU A 69 7.31 3.10 -15.83
N LEU A 70 7.31 2.22 -14.83
CA LEU A 70 8.32 2.22 -13.78
C LEU A 70 9.71 1.82 -14.29
N GLY A 71 9.79 0.82 -15.18
CA GLY A 71 11.03 0.43 -15.86
C GLY A 71 11.59 1.56 -16.72
N GLY A 72 10.74 2.17 -17.56
CA GLY A 72 11.11 3.32 -18.39
C GLY A 72 11.53 4.55 -17.58
N PHE A 73 11.07 4.69 -16.35
CA PHE A 73 11.56 5.74 -15.44
C PHE A 73 13.02 5.50 -15.07
N PHE A 74 13.41 4.28 -14.69
CA PHE A 74 14.80 3.98 -14.32
C PHE A 74 15.74 3.89 -15.51
N GLU A 75 15.24 3.52 -16.69
CA GLU A 75 15.97 3.64 -17.96
C GLU A 75 16.36 5.10 -18.22
N ALA A 76 15.40 6.03 -18.06
CA ALA A 76 15.62 7.45 -18.35
C ALA A 76 16.28 8.23 -17.19
N ASN A 77 16.20 7.73 -15.95
CA ASN A 77 16.68 8.42 -14.75
C ASN A 77 17.38 7.43 -13.79
N PRO A 78 18.49 6.80 -14.21
CA PRO A 78 19.17 5.76 -13.43
C PRO A 78 19.68 6.26 -12.06
N GLU A 79 19.94 7.56 -11.90
CA GLU A 79 20.39 8.19 -10.65
C GLU A 79 19.38 8.11 -9.50
N TYR A 80 18.13 7.71 -9.78
CA TYR A 80 17.09 7.50 -8.78
C TYR A 80 17.04 6.07 -8.23
N ALA A 81 17.73 5.11 -8.85
CA ALA A 81 17.60 3.69 -8.55
C ALA A 81 17.93 3.32 -7.09
N ASP A 82 18.98 3.93 -6.52
CA ASP A 82 19.36 3.72 -5.12
C ASP A 82 18.54 4.56 -4.13
N LYS A 83 17.74 5.53 -4.58
CA LYS A 83 16.88 6.36 -3.71
C LYS A 83 15.56 5.67 -3.35
N VAL A 84 15.28 4.50 -3.91
CA VAL A 84 13.96 3.86 -3.81
C VAL A 84 14.03 2.42 -3.36
N TYR A 85 12.99 1.99 -2.66
CA TYR A 85 12.70 0.60 -2.33
C TYR A 85 11.44 0.20 -3.08
N VAL A 86 11.53 -0.78 -3.98
CA VAL A 86 10.44 -1.15 -4.89
C VAL A 86 9.82 -2.47 -4.47
N SER A 87 8.53 -2.42 -4.17
CA SER A 87 7.66 -3.57 -3.94
C SER A 87 6.75 -3.78 -5.14
N VAL A 88 6.68 -5.00 -5.67
CA VAL A 88 5.79 -5.36 -6.78
C VAL A 88 4.82 -6.44 -6.34
N LYS A 89 3.52 -6.19 -6.52
CA LYS A 89 2.46 -7.18 -6.29
C LYS A 89 2.23 -8.06 -7.51
N GLY A 90 2.11 -9.37 -7.29
CA GLY A 90 1.70 -10.35 -8.30
C GLY A 90 0.80 -11.44 -7.70
N GLY A 91 0.39 -12.43 -8.50
CA GLY A 91 -0.48 -13.53 -8.04
C GLY A 91 -1.97 -13.34 -8.34
N ALA A 92 -2.32 -12.44 -9.26
CA ALA A 92 -3.65 -12.38 -9.87
C ALA A 92 -3.60 -13.05 -11.26
N ASN A 93 -4.65 -13.74 -11.68
CA ASN A 93 -4.74 -14.28 -13.04
C ASN A 93 -5.21 -13.22 -14.06
N ALA A 94 -5.46 -13.64 -15.30
CA ALA A 94 -5.92 -12.76 -16.39
C ALA A 94 -7.33 -12.14 -16.16
N HIS A 95 -8.10 -12.67 -15.20
CA HIS A 95 -9.41 -12.18 -14.80
C HIS A 95 -9.39 -11.45 -13.45
N TRP A 96 -8.19 -11.05 -12.98
CA TRP A 96 -7.98 -10.38 -11.69
C TRP A 96 -8.44 -11.19 -10.47
N ALA A 97 -8.61 -12.51 -10.60
CA ALA A 97 -8.87 -13.39 -9.48
C ALA A 97 -7.55 -13.88 -8.84
N PRO A 98 -7.52 -14.19 -7.53
CA PRO A 98 -6.36 -14.77 -6.87
C PRO A 98 -5.93 -16.08 -7.53
N ASP A 99 -4.64 -16.19 -7.84
CA ASP A 99 -4.00 -17.38 -8.40
C ASP A 99 -2.55 -17.45 -7.89
N SER A 100 -2.35 -18.28 -6.87
CA SER A 100 -1.06 -18.51 -6.23
C SER A 100 -0.37 -19.78 -6.76
N SER A 101 -0.79 -20.29 -7.91
CA SER A 101 -0.10 -21.41 -8.54
C SER A 101 1.34 -21.03 -8.87
N GLU A 102 2.26 -21.97 -8.70
CA GLU A 102 3.68 -21.78 -9.01
C GLU A 102 3.87 -21.23 -10.44
N LYS A 103 3.10 -21.73 -11.41
CA LYS A 103 3.12 -21.25 -12.79
C LYS A 103 2.78 -19.76 -12.90
N ASN A 104 1.72 -19.30 -12.24
CA ASN A 104 1.32 -17.89 -12.29
C ASN A 104 2.32 -16.99 -11.56
N LEU A 105 2.79 -17.42 -10.39
CA LEU A 105 3.78 -16.67 -9.60
C LEU A 105 5.12 -16.56 -10.34
N ALA A 106 5.60 -17.63 -10.96
CA ALA A 106 6.81 -17.62 -11.78
C ALA A 106 6.68 -16.66 -12.98
N ALA A 107 5.52 -16.66 -13.66
CA ALA A 107 5.25 -15.73 -14.76
C ALA A 107 5.26 -14.27 -14.28
N ALA A 108 4.64 -13.97 -13.14
CA ALA A 108 4.61 -12.63 -12.57
C ALA A 108 6.00 -12.13 -12.15
N ILE A 109 6.82 -12.99 -11.52
CA ILE A 109 8.21 -12.67 -11.15
C ILE A 109 9.06 -12.46 -12.40
N SER A 110 8.92 -13.31 -13.41
CA SER A 110 9.64 -13.18 -14.69
C SER A 110 9.32 -11.86 -15.39
N ALA A 111 8.03 -11.50 -15.48
CA ALA A 111 7.60 -10.20 -16.01
C ALA A 111 8.18 -9.04 -15.20
N THR A 112 8.16 -9.13 -13.87
CA THR A 112 8.72 -8.12 -12.98
C THR A 112 10.21 -7.90 -13.23
N ASN A 113 10.99 -8.98 -13.24
CA ASN A 113 12.43 -8.93 -13.51
C ASN A 113 12.74 -8.38 -14.91
N LYS A 114 11.93 -8.73 -15.92
CA LYS A 114 12.07 -8.21 -17.27
C LYS A 114 11.88 -6.69 -17.32
N TYR A 115 10.77 -6.18 -16.80
CA TYR A 115 10.43 -4.76 -16.91
C TYR A 115 11.23 -3.88 -15.94
N LEU A 116 11.66 -4.42 -14.80
CA LEU A 116 12.48 -3.69 -13.83
C LEU A 116 13.99 -3.97 -13.96
N LYS A 117 14.43 -4.60 -15.05
CA LYS A 117 15.86 -4.72 -15.35
C LYS A 117 16.59 -3.36 -15.31
N PRO A 118 16.03 -2.24 -15.82
CA PRO A 118 16.71 -0.94 -15.73
C PRO A 118 16.95 -0.47 -14.28
N LEU A 119 16.02 -0.78 -13.35
CA LEU A 119 16.23 -0.53 -11.92
C LEU A 119 17.44 -1.32 -11.40
N SER A 120 17.45 -2.63 -11.67
CA SER A 120 18.54 -3.52 -11.28
C SER A 120 19.88 -3.05 -11.84
N ASP A 121 19.95 -2.77 -13.15
CA ASP A 121 21.17 -2.33 -13.83
C ASP A 121 21.70 -1.01 -13.24
N ALA A 122 20.82 -0.07 -12.91
CA ALA A 122 21.17 1.24 -12.39
C ALA A 122 21.65 1.27 -10.93
N ARG A 123 21.36 0.23 -10.13
CA ARG A 123 21.77 0.19 -8.70
C ARG A 123 23.28 0.09 -8.51
N THR A 124 23.84 0.90 -7.64
CA THR A 124 25.27 0.88 -7.28
C THR A 124 25.50 0.63 -5.80
N GLN A 125 24.53 1.00 -4.95
CA GLN A 125 24.62 0.90 -3.49
C GLN A 125 23.63 -0.13 -2.90
N SER A 126 22.66 -0.58 -3.70
CA SER A 126 21.62 -1.53 -3.30
C SER A 126 21.75 -2.85 -4.06
N SER A 127 21.07 -3.90 -3.55
CA SER A 127 20.98 -5.21 -4.21
C SER A 127 20.47 -5.08 -5.65
N LYS A 128 21.10 -5.82 -6.58
CA LYS A 128 20.63 -5.91 -7.98
C LYS A 128 19.28 -6.62 -8.11
N ASN A 129 18.86 -7.34 -7.08
CA ASN A 129 17.57 -8.00 -7.02
C ASN A 129 16.42 -6.99 -6.86
N LEU A 130 15.19 -7.42 -7.18
CA LEU A 130 13.99 -6.73 -6.73
C LEU A 130 13.97 -6.68 -5.19
N ASP A 131 13.65 -5.54 -4.59
CA ASP A 131 13.69 -5.45 -3.12
C ASP A 131 12.60 -6.30 -2.46
N MET A 132 11.38 -6.28 -3.01
CA MET A 132 10.23 -6.97 -2.45
C MET A 132 9.26 -7.47 -3.52
N PHE A 133 8.89 -8.74 -3.41
CA PHE A 133 7.75 -9.30 -4.14
C PHE A 133 6.60 -9.55 -3.17
N THR A 134 5.40 -9.10 -3.56
CA THR A 134 4.20 -9.19 -2.72
C THR A 134 3.19 -10.14 -3.36
N LEU A 135 2.85 -11.23 -2.66
CA LEU A 135 1.68 -12.04 -3.04
C LEU A 135 0.41 -11.23 -2.80
N CYS A 136 -0.32 -10.87 -3.85
CA CYS A 136 -1.46 -9.98 -3.73
C CYS A 136 -2.61 -10.60 -2.95
N ARG A 137 -2.90 -11.88 -3.16
CA ARG A 137 -3.90 -12.67 -2.43
C ARG A 137 -3.52 -14.13 -2.54
N ILE A 138 -3.82 -14.91 -1.50
CA ILE A 138 -3.72 -16.37 -1.59
C ILE A 138 -4.87 -16.91 -2.46
N GLY A 139 -4.51 -17.79 -3.40
CA GLY A 139 -5.41 -18.53 -4.26
C GLY A 139 -5.91 -19.81 -3.59
N LYS A 140 -5.90 -20.92 -4.31
CA LYS A 140 -6.33 -22.24 -3.79
C LYS A 140 -5.18 -23.02 -3.17
N GLU A 141 -3.95 -22.64 -3.52
CA GLU A 141 -2.73 -23.29 -3.09
C GLU A 141 -2.48 -23.01 -1.60
N PRO A 142 -1.95 -23.99 -0.84
CA PRO A 142 -1.48 -23.75 0.52
C PRO A 142 -0.43 -22.64 0.58
N ILE A 143 -0.46 -21.85 1.66
CA ILE A 143 0.52 -20.76 1.86
C ILE A 143 1.94 -21.32 2.01
N GLU A 144 2.08 -22.53 2.54
CA GLU A 144 3.32 -23.24 2.70
C GLU A 144 4.02 -23.48 1.36
N ASP A 145 3.27 -23.96 0.37
CA ASP A 145 3.79 -24.22 -0.98
C ASP A 145 4.25 -22.91 -1.63
N CYS A 146 3.47 -21.84 -1.45
CA CYS A 146 3.84 -20.50 -1.92
C CYS A 146 5.15 -20.01 -1.28
N MET A 147 5.32 -20.22 0.04
CA MET A 147 6.53 -19.82 0.75
C MET A 147 7.74 -20.66 0.33
N GLU A 148 7.58 -21.97 0.14
CA GLU A 148 8.64 -22.85 -0.37
C GLU A 148 9.07 -22.45 -1.80
N PHE A 149 8.12 -22.05 -2.64
CA PHE A 149 8.41 -21.49 -3.96
C PHE A 149 9.16 -20.16 -3.85
N PHE A 150 8.70 -19.22 -3.02
CA PHE A 150 9.31 -17.89 -2.85
C PHE A 150 10.72 -17.94 -2.28
N ASN A 151 11.01 -18.87 -1.37
CA ASN A 151 12.35 -19.05 -0.82
C ASN A 151 13.41 -19.42 -1.87
N LYS A 152 13.00 -19.89 -3.06
CA LYS A 152 13.89 -20.24 -4.18
C LYS A 152 14.10 -19.08 -5.17
N GLN A 153 13.46 -17.92 -4.95
CA GLN A 153 13.47 -16.78 -5.88
C GLN A 153 14.52 -15.73 -5.49
N THR A 154 14.83 -14.84 -6.43
CA THR A 154 15.92 -13.85 -6.31
C THR A 154 15.43 -12.44 -5.99
N PHE A 155 14.50 -12.27 -5.05
CA PHE A 155 14.13 -10.97 -4.47
C PHE A 155 14.53 -10.90 -2.99
N ASP A 156 14.78 -9.70 -2.46
CA ASP A 156 15.37 -9.58 -1.11
C ASP A 156 14.36 -9.84 0.03
N THR A 157 13.06 -9.62 -0.23
CA THR A 157 11.99 -9.62 0.77
C THR A 157 10.71 -10.24 0.25
N ILE A 158 10.15 -11.19 1.01
CA ILE A 158 8.79 -11.73 0.79
C ILE A 158 7.78 -10.84 1.51
N CYS A 159 6.76 -10.39 0.79
CA CYS A 159 5.59 -9.75 1.39
C CYS A 159 4.32 -10.53 1.04
N LEU A 160 3.38 -10.60 1.98
CA LEU A 160 2.10 -11.28 1.80
C LEU A 160 0.97 -10.27 2.09
N SER A 161 -0.08 -10.27 1.27
CA SER A 161 -1.18 -9.31 1.41
C SER A 161 -2.52 -9.98 1.74
N GLU A 162 -3.24 -9.38 2.70
CA GLU A 162 -4.56 -9.83 3.18
C GLU A 162 -4.63 -11.28 3.65
N LEU A 163 -3.63 -11.72 4.42
CA LEU A 163 -3.67 -13.00 5.11
C LEU A 163 -4.38 -12.87 6.47
N SER A 164 -5.04 -13.95 6.89
CA SER A 164 -5.46 -14.11 8.27
C SER A 164 -4.24 -14.29 9.20
N ALA A 165 -4.45 -14.09 10.51
CA ALA A 165 -3.42 -14.37 11.52
C ALA A 165 -3.00 -15.86 11.51
N GLU A 166 -3.92 -16.78 11.23
CA GLU A 166 -3.65 -18.21 11.15
C GLU A 166 -2.81 -18.56 9.92
N THR A 167 -3.17 -18.04 8.75
CA THR A 167 -2.44 -18.26 7.49
C THR A 167 -1.04 -17.64 7.57
N LEU A 168 -0.88 -16.50 8.23
CA LEU A 168 0.45 -15.94 8.50
C LEU A 168 1.30 -16.84 9.41
N LYS A 169 0.74 -17.39 10.49
CA LYS A 169 1.48 -18.34 11.35
C LYS A 169 1.96 -19.56 10.57
N ARG A 170 1.13 -20.08 9.67
CA ARG A 170 1.48 -21.17 8.75
C ARG A 170 2.62 -20.79 7.81
N ALA A 171 2.55 -19.61 7.19
CA ALA A 171 3.63 -19.09 6.33
C ALA A 171 4.98 -19.03 7.06
N LEU A 172 4.98 -18.59 8.31
CA LEU A 172 6.18 -18.45 9.13
C LEU A 172 6.85 -19.79 9.48
N THR A 173 6.13 -20.92 9.39
CA THR A 173 6.74 -22.25 9.54
C THR A 173 7.67 -22.63 8.39
N LYS A 174 7.54 -21.96 7.23
CA LYS A 174 8.29 -22.26 6.01
C LYS A 174 9.38 -21.25 5.68
N GLY A 175 9.43 -20.13 6.38
CA GLY A 175 10.48 -19.13 6.15
C GLY A 175 10.11 -17.75 6.65
N LYS A 176 10.99 -16.79 6.33
CA LYS A 176 10.84 -15.42 6.78
C LYS A 176 9.85 -14.66 5.90
N VAL A 177 8.79 -14.15 6.52
CA VAL A 177 7.93 -13.12 5.94
C VAL A 177 8.49 -11.76 6.35
N GLY A 178 8.83 -10.91 5.37
CA GLY A 178 9.50 -9.64 5.62
C GLY A 178 8.58 -8.44 5.78
N ALA A 179 7.34 -8.53 5.32
CA ALA A 179 6.29 -7.53 5.54
C ALA A 179 4.89 -8.13 5.28
N ILE A 180 3.86 -7.54 5.86
CA ILE A 180 2.46 -7.78 5.49
C ILE A 180 1.86 -6.53 4.89
N GLU A 181 1.07 -6.68 3.84
CA GLU A 181 0.33 -5.57 3.27
C GLU A 181 -1.19 -5.73 3.49
N VAL A 182 -1.80 -4.82 4.26
CA VAL A 182 -3.25 -4.82 4.54
C VAL A 182 -3.83 -3.41 4.51
N GLU A 183 -5.15 -3.32 4.33
CA GLU A 183 -5.82 -2.04 4.53
C GLU A 183 -5.74 -1.66 6.02
N PHE A 184 -5.34 -0.43 6.30
CA PHE A 184 -5.37 0.14 7.64
C PHE A 184 -5.51 1.64 7.54
N SER A 185 -6.57 2.18 8.14
CA SER A 185 -6.93 3.60 8.05
C SER A 185 -7.91 3.99 9.17
N LEU A 186 -8.28 5.27 9.24
CA LEU A 186 -9.37 5.72 10.11
C LEU A 186 -10.71 5.03 9.78
N PHE A 187 -10.89 4.53 8.55
CA PHE A 187 -12.09 3.79 8.14
C PHE A 187 -12.00 2.28 8.35
N HIS A 188 -10.81 1.72 8.56
CA HIS A 188 -10.61 0.27 8.62
C HIS A 188 -9.53 -0.09 9.63
N ARG A 189 -9.95 -0.71 10.74
CA ARG A 189 -9.10 -1.03 11.90
C ARG A 189 -9.18 -2.49 12.33
N GLU A 190 -9.81 -3.34 11.52
CA GLU A 190 -9.94 -4.78 11.80
C GLU A 190 -8.61 -5.50 12.11
N PRO A 191 -7.44 -5.12 11.53
CA PRO A 191 -6.17 -5.73 11.92
C PRO A 191 -5.80 -5.62 13.41
N LEU A 192 -6.42 -4.68 14.14
CA LEU A 192 -6.25 -4.52 15.60
C LEU A 192 -7.02 -5.57 16.41
N GLU A 193 -8.05 -6.18 15.81
CA GLU A 193 -9.01 -7.03 16.51
C GLU A 193 -8.94 -8.49 16.03
N ASN A 194 -8.45 -8.73 14.81
CA ASN A 194 -8.40 -10.07 14.20
C ASN A 194 -7.10 -10.85 14.48
N GLY A 195 -6.25 -10.35 15.40
CA GLY A 195 -5.00 -10.98 15.81
C GLY A 195 -3.84 -10.88 14.81
N LEU A 196 -4.03 -10.25 13.64
CA LEU A 196 -2.97 -10.11 12.64
C LEU A 196 -1.82 -9.24 13.16
N PHE A 197 -2.12 -8.11 13.80
CA PHE A 197 -1.08 -7.23 14.35
C PHE A 197 -0.31 -7.90 15.49
N ASP A 198 -0.95 -8.72 16.32
CA ASP A 198 -0.26 -9.47 17.38
C ASP A 198 0.78 -10.44 16.80
N VAL A 199 0.44 -11.14 15.70
CA VAL A 199 1.40 -12.01 15.00
C VAL A 199 2.53 -11.17 14.40
N CYS A 200 2.22 -10.01 13.83
CA CYS A 200 3.23 -9.12 13.26
C CYS A 200 4.20 -8.60 14.33
N VAL A 201 3.69 -8.12 15.46
CA VAL A 201 4.49 -7.64 16.60
C VAL A 201 5.38 -8.75 17.14
N LYS A 202 4.81 -9.95 17.39
CA LYS A 202 5.54 -11.10 17.95
C LYS A 202 6.73 -11.53 17.07
N ASN A 203 6.63 -11.33 15.76
CA ASN A 203 7.62 -11.81 14.79
C ASN A 203 8.43 -10.67 14.13
N ASP A 204 8.33 -9.44 14.64
CA ASP A 204 8.99 -8.25 14.07
C ASP A 204 8.71 -8.06 12.57
N ILE A 205 7.44 -8.20 12.17
CA ILE A 205 6.98 -8.07 10.79
C ILE A 205 6.35 -6.68 10.62
N PRO A 206 6.94 -5.79 9.81
CA PRO A 206 6.32 -4.51 9.50
C PRO A 206 5.06 -4.69 8.65
N VAL A 207 4.13 -3.73 8.80
CA VAL A 207 2.88 -3.68 8.05
C VAL A 207 2.89 -2.49 7.10
N ILE A 208 2.63 -2.77 5.82
CA ILE A 208 2.39 -1.79 4.78
C ILE A 208 0.88 -1.52 4.75
N CYS A 209 0.49 -0.27 4.98
CA CYS A 209 -0.90 0.14 5.12
C CYS A 209 -1.41 0.74 3.80
N TYR A 210 -2.18 -0.03 3.02
CA TYR A 210 -2.79 0.47 1.80
C TYR A 210 -4.17 1.09 2.06
N SER A 211 -4.65 1.90 1.09
CA SER A 211 -5.84 2.75 1.24
C SER A 211 -5.87 3.58 2.54
N PRO A 212 -4.75 4.19 3.01
CA PRO A 212 -4.73 4.87 4.31
C PRO A 212 -5.69 6.09 4.37
N LEU A 213 -6.08 6.61 3.20
CA LEU A 213 -7.00 7.74 3.04
C LEU A 213 -8.45 7.33 2.74
N GLY A 214 -8.84 6.08 3.07
CA GLY A 214 -10.20 5.59 2.82
C GLY A 214 -10.57 5.60 1.34
N LYS A 215 -9.66 5.15 0.47
CA LYS A 215 -9.80 5.14 -1.00
C LYS A 215 -10.05 6.52 -1.63
N GLY A 216 -9.61 7.58 -0.93
CA GLY A 216 -9.66 8.97 -1.37
C GLY A 216 -10.64 9.84 -0.59
N LEU A 217 -11.50 9.27 0.25
CA LEU A 217 -12.49 10.04 1.04
C LEU A 217 -11.81 11.13 1.89
N LEU A 218 -10.70 10.80 2.56
CA LEU A 218 -9.93 11.76 3.37
C LEU A 218 -9.04 12.70 2.54
N ALA A 219 -9.00 12.51 1.22
CA ALA A 219 -8.39 13.44 0.27
C ALA A 219 -9.45 14.25 -0.51
N GLY A 220 -10.71 14.23 -0.06
CA GLY A 220 -11.82 14.97 -0.66
C GLY A 220 -12.45 14.33 -1.89
N GLN A 221 -12.11 13.07 -2.23
CA GLN A 221 -12.74 12.35 -3.34
C GLN A 221 -14.21 12.06 -3.03
N LYS A 222 -15.11 12.47 -3.91
CA LYS A 222 -16.53 12.11 -3.89
C LYS A 222 -16.85 11.08 -4.97
N ALA A 223 -17.98 10.40 -4.83
CA ALA A 223 -18.49 9.45 -5.83
C ALA A 223 -18.74 10.13 -7.20
N SER A 224 -19.15 11.40 -7.18
CA SER A 224 -19.35 12.23 -8.38
C SER A 224 -18.08 12.43 -9.21
N ASP A 225 -16.91 12.48 -8.56
CA ASP A 225 -15.65 12.83 -9.22
C ASP A 225 -14.87 11.61 -9.73
N LEU A 226 -15.41 10.40 -9.52
CA LEU A 226 -14.85 9.17 -10.05
C LEU A 226 -15.07 9.10 -11.57
N ALA A 227 -14.08 8.63 -12.33
CA ALA A 227 -14.28 8.38 -13.77
C ALA A 227 -15.35 7.28 -13.97
N LYS A 228 -16.05 7.27 -15.11
CA LYS A 228 -17.14 6.30 -15.36
C LYS A 228 -16.67 4.83 -15.28
N ASP A 229 -15.42 4.60 -15.64
CA ASP A 229 -14.71 3.32 -15.65
C ASP A 229 -13.81 3.09 -14.43
N ASP A 230 -13.95 3.92 -13.38
CA ASP A 230 -13.25 3.72 -12.12
C ASP A 230 -13.93 2.61 -11.30
N MET A 231 -13.19 1.54 -10.98
CA MET A 231 -13.73 0.40 -10.24
C MET A 231 -14.33 0.78 -8.88
N ARG A 232 -13.88 1.89 -8.27
CA ARG A 232 -14.36 2.35 -6.96
C ARG A 232 -15.84 2.66 -6.97
N ARG A 233 -16.42 2.97 -8.15
CA ARG A 233 -17.87 3.13 -8.33
C ARG A 233 -18.67 1.89 -7.94
N ASN A 234 -18.04 0.71 -7.94
CA ASN A 234 -18.66 -0.55 -7.54
C ASN A 234 -18.48 -0.85 -6.04
N PHE A 235 -17.74 -0.03 -5.30
CA PHE A 235 -17.54 -0.24 -3.87
C PHE A 235 -18.69 0.38 -3.09
N ASP A 236 -19.11 -0.28 -2.01
CA ASP A 236 -20.21 0.17 -1.15
C ASP A 236 -20.02 1.62 -0.69
N LYS A 237 -18.78 1.98 -0.35
CA LYS A 237 -18.37 3.33 0.08
C LYS A 237 -18.71 4.45 -0.91
N PHE A 238 -18.94 4.14 -2.19
CA PHE A 238 -19.19 5.11 -3.26
C PHE A 238 -20.50 4.86 -4.01
N LYS A 239 -21.28 3.83 -3.64
CA LYS A 239 -22.49 3.43 -4.38
C LYS A 239 -23.79 3.70 -3.62
N ASP A 240 -23.81 3.42 -2.32
CA ASP A 240 -25.01 3.53 -1.50
C ASP A 240 -25.06 4.90 -0.80
N GLU A 241 -26.13 5.67 -1.01
CA GLU A 241 -26.27 7.02 -0.45
C GLU A 241 -26.25 7.04 1.08
N SER A 242 -26.82 6.03 1.74
CA SER A 242 -26.82 5.91 3.20
C SER A 242 -25.41 5.59 3.73
N VAL A 243 -24.66 4.75 3.00
CA VAL A 243 -23.26 4.43 3.31
C VAL A 243 -22.38 5.68 3.12
N ILE A 244 -22.56 6.40 2.01
CA ILE A 244 -21.84 7.64 1.73
C ILE A 244 -22.12 8.68 2.82
N ALA A 245 -23.39 8.91 3.14
CA ALA A 245 -23.80 9.87 4.16
C ALA A 245 -23.25 9.52 5.55
N ASN A 246 -23.23 8.23 5.92
CA ASN A 246 -22.61 7.81 7.17
C ASN A 246 -21.09 8.06 7.15
N ASN A 247 -20.40 7.62 6.11
CA ASN A 247 -18.94 7.74 6.02
C ASN A 247 -18.47 9.19 5.91
N GLN A 248 -19.30 10.09 5.37
CA GLN A 248 -19.05 11.53 5.36
C GLN A 248 -18.93 12.11 6.78
N LYS A 249 -19.65 11.56 7.78
CA LYS A 249 -19.54 12.00 9.18
C LYS A 249 -18.13 11.83 9.74
N LEU A 250 -17.39 10.80 9.31
CA LEU A 250 -15.98 10.65 9.72
C LEU A 250 -15.12 11.69 9.02
N VAL A 251 -15.34 11.91 7.71
CA VAL A 251 -14.60 12.92 6.94
C VAL A 251 -14.78 14.29 7.57
N ASP A 252 -16.01 14.67 7.94
CA ASP A 252 -16.32 15.98 8.53
C ASP A 252 -15.63 16.13 9.90
N GLN A 253 -15.68 15.11 10.76
CA GLN A 253 -15.00 15.15 12.07
C GLN A 253 -13.48 15.26 11.93
N VAL A 254 -12.88 14.53 10.99
CA VAL A 254 -11.44 14.63 10.72
C VAL A 254 -11.10 15.99 10.11
N HIS A 255 -12.00 16.57 9.30
CA HIS A 255 -11.81 17.90 8.74
C HIS A 255 -11.80 18.98 9.83
N GLU A 256 -12.73 18.94 10.78
CA GLU A 256 -12.73 19.89 11.90
C GLU A 256 -11.45 19.76 12.74
N LEU A 257 -11.01 18.53 13.05
CA LEU A 257 -9.74 18.32 13.74
C LEU A 257 -8.55 18.84 12.91
N ALA A 258 -8.56 18.64 11.60
CA ALA A 258 -7.50 19.10 10.71
C ALA A 258 -7.39 20.63 10.70
N LYS A 259 -8.52 21.36 10.75
CA LYS A 259 -8.53 22.83 10.89
C LYS A 259 -7.84 23.27 12.18
N ASP A 260 -8.17 22.66 13.31
CA ASP A 260 -7.58 22.98 14.61
C ASP A 260 -6.05 22.76 14.60
N LEU A 261 -5.61 21.70 13.92
CA LEU A 261 -4.19 21.33 13.80
C LEU A 261 -3.46 22.07 12.67
N LYS A 262 -4.16 22.85 11.84
CA LYS A 262 -3.64 23.48 10.62
C LYS A 262 -3.01 22.46 9.65
N LEU A 263 -3.67 21.32 9.50
CA LEU A 263 -3.29 20.23 8.60
C LEU A 263 -4.39 19.98 7.57
N THR A 264 -4.09 19.21 6.52
CA THR A 264 -5.15 18.61 5.69
C THR A 264 -5.70 17.33 6.34
N PRO A 265 -6.94 16.91 6.03
CA PRO A 265 -7.48 15.64 6.53
C PRO A 265 -6.61 14.43 6.15
N ALA A 266 -5.95 14.49 4.98
CA ALA A 266 -5.00 13.48 4.55
C ALA A 266 -3.76 13.44 5.46
N GLN A 267 -3.18 14.60 5.80
CA GLN A 267 -2.06 14.68 6.74
C GLN A 267 -2.44 14.19 8.13
N VAL A 268 -3.65 14.49 8.64
CA VAL A 268 -4.12 13.94 9.93
C VAL A 268 -4.16 12.41 9.89
N ALA A 269 -4.77 11.83 8.84
CA ALA A 269 -4.90 10.39 8.70
C ALA A 269 -3.54 9.67 8.59
N LEU A 270 -2.61 10.22 7.80
CA LEU A 270 -1.28 9.65 7.63
C LEU A 270 -0.42 9.82 8.88
N SER A 271 -0.48 11.00 9.51
CA SER A 271 0.23 11.28 10.76
C SER A 271 -0.26 10.39 11.91
N TRP A 272 -1.55 10.04 11.93
CA TRP A 272 -2.09 9.07 12.88
C TRP A 272 -1.44 7.69 12.71
N ILE A 273 -1.38 7.14 11.49
CA ILE A 273 -0.72 5.83 11.23
C ILE A 273 0.75 5.89 11.65
N VAL A 274 1.47 6.93 11.22
CA VAL A 274 2.90 7.10 11.56
C VAL A 274 3.12 7.26 13.07
N SER A 275 2.22 7.94 13.78
CA SER A 275 2.32 8.13 15.22
C SER A 275 2.16 6.83 16.02
N LEU A 276 1.42 5.86 15.47
CA LEU A 276 1.21 4.53 16.07
C LEU A 276 2.36 3.56 15.78
N SER A 277 3.07 3.72 14.66
CA SER A 277 4.11 2.80 14.19
C SER A 277 5.14 2.43 15.27
N GLY A 278 5.19 1.14 15.64
CA GLY A 278 6.14 0.60 16.61
C GLY A 278 5.90 1.07 18.06
N LYS A 279 4.71 1.57 18.39
CA LYS A 279 4.36 2.05 19.73
C LYS A 279 3.24 1.22 20.36
N THR A 280 3.06 1.40 21.66
CA THR A 280 1.87 0.92 22.39
C THR A 280 0.99 2.11 22.73
N ARG A 281 -0.31 2.05 22.37
CA ARG A 281 -1.31 3.06 22.73
C ARG A 281 -2.62 2.38 23.09
N ASN A 282 -3.24 2.82 24.19
CA ASN A 282 -4.52 2.28 24.68
C ASN A 282 -4.52 0.73 24.82
N GLY A 283 -3.40 0.17 25.29
CA GLY A 283 -3.24 -1.28 25.46
C GLY A 283 -2.94 -2.06 24.17
N ILE A 284 -2.92 -1.40 23.01
CA ILE A 284 -2.63 -2.02 21.71
C ILE A 284 -1.19 -1.73 21.33
N THR A 285 -0.41 -2.77 21.02
CA THR A 285 0.94 -2.63 20.47
C THR A 285 0.88 -2.75 18.95
N TYR A 286 1.42 -1.75 18.27
CA TYR A 286 1.40 -1.68 16.81
C TYR A 286 2.73 -2.16 16.24
N PRO A 287 2.74 -2.94 15.15
CA PRO A 287 3.97 -3.21 14.40
C PRO A 287 4.49 -1.90 13.79
N HIS A 288 5.66 -1.93 13.16
CA HIS A 288 6.09 -0.81 12.32
C HIS A 288 5.10 -0.63 11.16
N LEU A 289 4.53 0.57 10.99
CA LEU A 289 3.46 0.86 10.03
C LEU A 289 3.94 1.82 8.94
N LEU A 290 3.83 1.41 7.67
CA LEU A 290 4.18 2.23 6.50
C LEU A 290 2.94 2.51 5.64
N PRO A 291 2.31 3.69 5.77
CA PRO A 291 1.22 4.05 4.87
C PRO A 291 1.73 4.31 3.46
N ILE A 292 1.00 3.81 2.46
CA ILE A 292 1.32 3.97 1.03
C ILE A 292 0.18 4.69 0.28
N PRO A 293 -0.12 5.97 0.60
CA PRO A 293 -1.06 6.74 -0.20
C PRO A 293 -0.57 6.84 -1.66
N GLY A 294 -1.51 6.91 -2.59
CA GLY A 294 -1.22 7.07 -4.01
C GLY A 294 -2.00 8.23 -4.60
N SER A 295 -1.32 9.08 -5.36
CA SER A 295 -1.88 10.16 -6.16
C SER A 295 -1.10 10.28 -7.46
N THR A 296 -1.77 10.50 -8.58
CA THR A 296 -1.13 10.85 -9.85
C THR A 296 -0.83 12.34 -9.97
N ASN A 297 -1.34 13.16 -9.05
CA ASN A 297 -0.96 14.56 -8.90
C ASN A 297 0.23 14.64 -7.94
N ALA A 298 1.36 15.15 -8.43
CA ALA A 298 2.60 15.25 -7.68
C ALA A 298 2.47 16.08 -6.41
N ASP A 299 1.82 17.24 -6.46
CA ASP A 299 1.69 18.14 -5.30
C ASP A 299 0.87 17.50 -4.18
N ARG A 300 -0.20 16.79 -4.52
CA ARG A 300 -0.97 15.99 -3.55
C ARG A 300 -0.14 14.87 -2.95
N GLN A 301 0.68 14.19 -3.75
CA GLN A 301 1.55 13.14 -3.21
C GLN A 301 2.64 13.74 -2.31
N ILE A 302 3.19 14.91 -2.65
CA ILE A 302 4.16 15.63 -1.83
C ILE A 302 3.51 16.04 -0.51
N GLU A 303 2.29 16.59 -0.50
CA GLU A 303 1.54 16.86 0.73
C GLU A 303 1.40 15.59 1.60
N ASN A 304 1.06 14.45 0.99
CA ASN A 304 0.94 13.17 1.69
C ASN A 304 2.25 12.70 2.34
N LEU A 305 3.41 13.07 1.81
CA LEU A 305 4.71 12.69 2.40
C LEU A 305 5.01 13.47 3.68
N HIS A 306 4.38 14.63 3.89
CA HIS A 306 4.62 15.51 5.03
C HIS A 306 3.67 15.20 6.19
N THR A 307 4.03 14.18 6.97
CA THR A 307 3.38 13.89 8.26
C THR A 307 3.96 14.74 9.38
N VAL A 308 3.14 15.08 10.38
CA VAL A 308 3.57 15.77 11.59
C VAL A 308 3.49 14.84 12.80
N GLU A 309 4.20 15.19 13.87
CA GLU A 309 4.06 14.49 15.14
C GLU A 309 2.76 14.92 15.82
N LEU A 310 1.87 13.97 16.08
CA LEU A 310 0.64 14.21 16.83
C LEU A 310 0.91 14.03 18.31
N ASN A 311 0.60 15.06 19.10
CA ASN A 311 0.67 14.98 20.56
C ASN A 311 -0.46 14.11 21.13
N ASP A 312 -0.37 13.77 22.42
CA ASP A 312 -1.35 12.91 23.08
C ASP A 312 -2.77 13.48 23.09
N GLU A 313 -2.92 14.81 23.16
CA GLU A 313 -4.23 15.45 23.08
C GLU A 313 -4.89 15.22 21.71
N SER A 314 -4.13 15.41 20.62
CA SER A 314 -4.61 15.20 19.25
C SER A 314 -4.94 13.73 19.01
N LEU A 315 -4.09 12.81 19.48
CA LEU A 315 -4.36 11.39 19.38
C LEU A 315 -5.59 10.98 20.20
N THR A 316 -5.81 11.58 21.37
CA THR A 316 -7.00 11.32 22.20
C THR A 316 -8.29 11.83 21.53
N LYS A 317 -8.23 12.97 20.83
CA LYS A 317 -9.34 13.45 20.00
C LYS A 317 -9.66 12.46 18.88
N ILE A 318 -8.63 11.92 18.21
CA ILE A 318 -8.81 10.88 17.19
C ILE A 318 -9.44 9.63 17.83
N ASP A 319 -8.91 9.13 18.94
CA ASP A 319 -9.45 7.95 19.63
C ASP A 319 -10.96 8.12 19.94
N LYS A 320 -11.38 9.30 20.41
CA LYS A 320 -12.79 9.64 20.67
C LYS A 320 -13.65 9.68 19.40
N ILE A 321 -13.13 10.21 18.28
CA ILE A 321 -13.83 10.16 16.99
C ILE A 321 -14.04 8.69 16.59
N LEU A 322 -12.98 7.89 16.68
CA LEU A 322 -12.98 6.50 16.25
C LEU A 322 -13.84 5.60 17.14
N SER A 323 -13.91 5.84 18.45
CA SER A 323 -14.78 5.08 19.38
C SER A 323 -16.27 5.32 19.14
N ASN A 324 -16.63 6.50 18.62
CA ASN A 324 -18.02 6.89 18.35
C ASN A 324 -18.42 6.68 16.88
N PHE A 325 -17.51 6.17 16.04
CA PHE A 325 -17.75 6.01 14.62
C PHE A 325 -17.59 4.55 14.18
N LYS A 326 -18.62 4.04 13.52
CA LYS A 326 -18.59 2.78 12.78
C LYS A 326 -18.68 3.05 11.28
N THR A 327 -17.69 2.57 10.55
CA THR A 327 -17.69 2.59 9.09
C THR A 327 -18.88 1.82 8.54
N ALA A 328 -19.58 2.42 7.58
CA ALA A 328 -20.67 1.76 6.86
C ALA A 328 -20.16 1.13 5.56
N GLY A 329 -20.82 0.04 5.16
CA GLY A 329 -20.52 -0.74 3.95
C GLY A 329 -19.27 -1.62 4.06
N TYR A 330 -19.12 -2.51 3.09
CA TYR A 330 -17.91 -3.31 2.90
C TYR A 330 -16.73 -2.45 2.41
N ARG A 331 -15.51 -2.98 2.48
CA ARG A 331 -14.30 -2.31 1.97
C ARG A 331 -14.37 -2.16 0.45
N TYR A 332 -14.85 -3.21 -0.20
CA TYR A 332 -15.09 -3.31 -1.63
C TYR A 332 -16.60 -3.53 -1.85
N SER A 333 -16.99 -4.76 -2.14
CA SER A 333 -18.37 -5.26 -2.11
C SER A 333 -18.41 -6.49 -1.19
N LYS A 334 -19.62 -6.95 -0.82
CA LYS A 334 -19.78 -8.17 0.00
C LYS A 334 -19.03 -9.38 -0.55
N GLU A 335 -19.06 -9.58 -1.87
CA GLU A 335 -18.41 -10.71 -2.53
C GLU A 335 -16.90 -10.57 -2.55
N LEU A 336 -16.39 -9.36 -2.83
CA LEU A 336 -14.96 -9.10 -2.91
C LEU A 336 -14.28 -9.11 -1.53
N ASP A 337 -14.98 -8.67 -0.48
CA ASP A 337 -14.46 -8.69 0.89
C ASP A 337 -14.20 -10.12 1.39
N LYS A 338 -14.91 -11.14 0.88
CA LYS A 338 -14.64 -12.56 1.19
C LYS A 338 -13.26 -13.02 0.73
N ALA A 339 -12.57 -12.25 -0.10
CA ALA A 339 -11.20 -12.53 -0.55
C ALA A 339 -10.13 -11.92 0.37
N THR A 340 -10.52 -11.25 1.46
CA THR A 340 -9.61 -10.66 2.44
C THR A 340 -9.47 -11.55 3.67
N TYR A 341 -8.33 -11.43 4.36
CA TYR A 341 -7.97 -12.21 5.55
C TYR A 341 -8.17 -13.73 5.36
N ARG A 342 -7.64 -14.27 4.26
CA ARG A 342 -7.66 -15.71 3.97
C ARG A 342 -6.45 -16.45 4.52
#